data_AF-A0A7J7JL25-F1
#
_entry.id   AF-A0A7J7JL25-F1
#
_cell.length_a   1.000
_cell.length_b   1.000
_cell.length_c   1.000
_cell.angle_alpha   90.00
_cell.angle_beta   90.00
_cell.angle_gamma   90.00
#
_symmetry.space_group_name_H-M   'P 1'
#
loop_
_entity.id
_entity.type
_entity.pdbx_description
1 polymer ?
#
loop_
_entity_poly.entity_id
_entity_poly.type
_entity_poly.pdbx_seq_one_letter_code
_entity_poly.pdbx_strand_id
1 'polypeptide(L)'
;MFTVSYIELVAEINEYHDLTPTVVPDGLSHVGDVRVAFSYAGLCKDSKLGQAQLVSVMAMQDGFTLTGYQTEAGNVLEMISLSHKSPEEMVSSAHSQNNLMTWLIRGAGLFINFLGFTCLTSLIRTLVSYIPIIRELVYISVTSFNISLSVSLSLVTIALSWIIYRPTMALSIIALAAGFIIIPRLRISSDLPSQGRRFV
;
A
#
# COMPACT_ATOMS: atom_id res chain seq x y z
N MET A 1 20.66 13.24 -8.88
CA MET A 1 21.92 12.47 -8.98
C MET A 1 22.10 11.81 -7.63
N PHE A 2 21.81 10.51 -7.52
CA PHE A 2 21.86 9.78 -6.25
C PHE A 2 23.29 9.30 -6.01
N THR A 3 24.01 9.98 -5.13
CA THR A 3 25.36 9.60 -4.71
C THR A 3 25.27 8.74 -3.46
N VAL A 4 25.63 7.46 -3.59
CA VAL A 4 25.88 6.54 -2.47
C VAL A 4 27.21 6.93 -1.85
N SER A 5 27.18 7.49 -0.63
CA SER A 5 28.39 7.78 0.13
C SER A 5 28.75 6.58 1.01
N TYR A 6 29.96 6.05 0.82
CA TYR A 6 30.51 4.91 1.56
C TYR A 6 30.64 5.25 3.05
N ILE A 7 30.32 4.25 3.88
CA ILE A 7 30.44 4.25 5.34
C ILE A 7 31.93 4.23 5.73
N GLU A 8 32.64 5.35 5.54
CA GLU A 8 33.90 5.65 6.25
C GLU A 8 33.77 6.88 7.16
N LEU A 9 32.70 7.68 7.03
CA LEU A 9 32.50 8.90 7.81
C LEU A 9 31.97 8.67 9.24
N VAL A 10 31.44 7.47 9.58
CA VAL A 10 30.81 7.26 10.89
C VAL A 10 31.84 7.00 12.02
N ALA A 11 33.11 6.70 11.68
CA ALA A 11 34.16 6.57 12.68
C ALA A 11 34.76 7.92 13.11
N GLU A 12 34.82 8.91 12.22
CA GLU A 12 35.48 10.21 12.50
C GLU A 12 34.53 11.24 13.14
N ILE A 13 33.23 11.17 12.89
CA ILE A 13 32.28 12.21 13.37
C ILE A 13 31.84 11.97 14.83
N ASN A 14 31.93 10.73 15.34
CA ASN A 14 31.42 10.39 16.66
C ASN A 14 32.39 10.69 17.82
N GLU A 15 33.58 11.23 17.53
CA GLU A 15 34.56 11.64 18.54
C GLU A 15 34.56 13.17 18.80
N TYR A 16 33.77 13.97 18.06
CA TYR A 16 33.86 15.43 18.12
C TYR A 16 32.58 16.18 18.57
N HIS A 17 31.43 15.52 18.75
CA HIS A 17 30.18 16.27 18.98
C HIS A 17 29.24 15.67 20.03
N ASP A 18 29.63 15.70 21.31
CA ASP A 18 28.68 15.97 22.42
C ASP A 18 29.35 16.07 23.81
N LEU A 19 30.03 17.19 24.06
CA LEU A 19 30.38 17.63 25.43
C LEU A 19 29.96 19.07 25.68
N THR A 20 28.76 19.47 25.26
CA THR A 20 28.19 20.74 25.72
C THR A 20 27.07 20.45 26.71
N PRO A 21 27.32 20.56 28.03
CA PRO A 21 26.25 20.53 29.01
C PRO A 21 25.34 21.74 28.76
N THR A 22 24.05 21.50 28.56
CA THR A 22 23.04 22.55 28.58
C THR A 22 23.12 23.26 29.93
N VAL A 23 23.48 24.55 29.90
CA VAL A 23 23.60 25.38 31.10
C VAL A 23 22.20 25.55 31.69
N VAL A 24 21.93 24.81 32.75
CA VAL A 24 20.77 24.99 33.62
C VAL A 24 20.91 26.37 34.30
N PRO A 25 19.87 27.22 34.34
CA PRO A 25 19.95 28.52 34.99
C PRO A 25 20.40 28.35 36.44
N ASP A 26 21.46 29.07 36.82
CA ASP A 26 22.08 28.98 38.14
C ASP A 26 21.07 29.27 39.25
N GLY A 27 20.73 28.24 40.04
CA GLY A 27 19.98 28.46 41.28
C GLY A 27 19.22 27.27 41.89
N LEU A 28 19.03 26.14 41.20
CA LEU A 28 18.14 25.08 41.72
C LEU A 28 18.56 23.63 41.46
N SER A 29 19.77 23.36 40.96
CA SER A 29 20.25 21.98 40.80
C SER A 29 20.70 21.38 42.13
N HIS A 30 19.81 20.61 42.79
CA HIS A 30 20.18 19.75 43.92
C HIS A 30 20.82 18.46 43.41
N VAL A 31 21.74 17.89 44.20
CA VAL A 31 22.36 16.58 43.93
C VAL A 31 21.26 15.53 43.77
N GLY A 32 20.97 15.11 42.54
CA GLY A 32 19.89 14.17 42.21
C GLY A 32 19.04 14.53 40.97
N ASP A 33 19.14 15.76 40.44
CA ASP A 33 18.25 16.24 39.35
C ASP A 33 18.76 16.00 37.91
N VAL A 34 19.96 15.43 37.73
CA VAL A 34 20.48 15.13 36.39
C VAL A 34 19.82 13.86 35.86
N ARG A 35 18.87 14.02 34.92
CA ARG A 35 18.30 12.90 34.15
C ARG A 35 19.14 12.69 32.89
N VAL A 36 19.89 11.59 32.85
CA VAL A 36 20.60 11.16 31.64
C VAL A 36 19.67 10.26 30.84
N ALA A 37 19.38 10.64 29.60
CA ALA A 37 18.66 9.80 28.65
C ALA A 37 19.67 9.24 27.64
N PHE A 38 19.68 7.92 27.48
CA PHE A 38 20.51 7.25 26.48
C PHE A 38 19.62 6.90 25.28
N SER A 39 19.99 7.37 24.09
CA SER A 39 19.41 6.92 22.82
C SER A 39 20.40 6.01 22.13
N TYR A 40 19.94 4.88 21.60
CA TYR A 40 20.79 3.88 20.95
C TYR A 40 20.19 3.47 19.60
N ALA A 41 20.93 3.73 18.52
CA ALA A 41 20.47 3.49 17.15
C ALA A 41 20.82 2.10 16.59
N GLY A 42 21.26 1.16 17.44
CA GLY A 42 21.52 -0.24 17.05
C GLY A 42 22.90 -0.75 17.48
N LEU A 43 23.03 -2.07 17.56
CA LEU A 43 24.23 -2.77 18.01
C LEU A 43 25.37 -2.59 17.00
N CYS A 44 26.30 -1.67 17.29
CA CYS A 44 27.55 -1.54 16.54
C CYS A 44 28.54 -2.66 16.95
N LYS A 45 29.48 -3.00 16.06
CA LYS A 45 30.50 -4.05 16.25
C LYS A 45 31.03 -4.11 17.70
N ASP A 46 31.18 -5.33 18.21
CA ASP A 46 31.82 -5.66 19.49
C ASP A 46 31.15 -5.12 20.77
N SER A 47 29.82 -4.96 20.77
CA SER A 47 29.06 -4.73 22.00
C SER A 47 28.93 -6.01 22.85
N LYS A 48 29.16 -5.91 24.17
CA LYS A 48 28.88 -6.99 25.15
C LYS A 48 27.41 -7.42 25.20
N LEU A 49 26.51 -6.67 24.55
CA LEU A 49 25.05 -6.84 24.62
C LEU A 49 24.47 -7.72 23.49
N GLY A 50 25.24 -8.08 22.45
CA GLY A 50 24.76 -8.95 21.37
C GLY A 50 25.46 -8.78 20.04
N GLN A 51 25.08 -9.60 19.06
CA GLN A 51 25.64 -9.56 17.69
C GLN A 51 25.23 -8.27 16.97
N ALA A 52 26.14 -7.65 16.23
CA ALA A 52 25.89 -6.41 15.51
C ALA A 52 24.74 -6.58 14.51
N GLN A 53 23.72 -5.72 14.59
CA GLN A 53 22.56 -5.80 13.73
C GLN A 53 22.81 -4.99 12.47
N LEU A 54 22.98 -5.68 11.36
CA LEU A 54 23.17 -5.06 10.05
C LEU A 54 21.85 -4.43 9.60
N VAL A 55 21.85 -3.11 9.39
CA VAL A 55 20.69 -2.34 8.94
C VAL A 55 21.06 -1.49 7.74
N SER A 56 20.19 -1.43 6.74
CA SER A 56 20.27 -0.51 5.61
C SER A 56 19.27 0.62 5.82
N VAL A 57 19.73 1.87 5.73
CA VAL A 57 18.91 3.08 5.95
C VAL A 57 18.82 3.87 4.64
N MET A 58 17.61 4.32 4.30
CA MET A 58 17.32 5.20 3.18
C MET A 58 16.65 6.48 3.67
N ALA A 59 17.35 7.61 3.52
CA ALA A 59 16.93 8.94 3.95
C ALA A 59 17.60 10.03 3.08
N MET A 60 17.15 11.29 3.18
CA MET A 60 17.82 12.44 2.56
C MET A 60 19.10 12.76 3.32
N GLN A 61 20.18 13.06 2.61
CA GLN A 61 21.39 13.59 3.22
C GLN A 61 21.31 15.12 3.24
N ASP A 62 21.32 15.71 4.43
CA ASP A 62 21.47 17.14 4.65
C ASP A 62 22.74 17.39 5.48
N GLY A 63 23.82 17.74 4.77
CA GLY A 63 25.16 17.87 5.33
C GLY A 63 25.64 16.57 5.99
N PHE A 64 25.78 16.61 7.32
CA PHE A 64 26.19 15.48 8.16
C PHE A 64 25.02 14.72 8.80
N THR A 65 23.79 15.11 8.50
CA THR A 65 22.58 14.51 9.07
C THR A 65 21.77 13.77 8.02
N LEU A 66 21.14 12.68 8.44
CA LEU A 66 20.12 11.99 7.66
C LEU A 66 18.76 12.52 8.09
N THR A 67 18.04 13.12 7.16
CA THR A 67 16.71 13.70 7.40
C THR A 67 15.67 13.01 6.51
N GLY A 68 14.41 13.03 6.93
CA GLY A 68 13.33 12.45 6.15
C GLY A 68 13.14 13.20 4.82
N TYR A 69 13.07 12.49 3.70
CA TYR A 69 12.80 13.10 2.40
C TYR A 69 11.29 13.26 2.19
N GLN A 70 10.80 14.49 2.03
CA GLN A 70 9.39 14.70 1.72
C GLN A 70 9.10 14.32 0.26
N THR A 71 8.30 13.28 0.06
CA THR A 71 7.87 12.88 -1.29
C THR A 71 6.73 13.77 -1.80
N GLU A 72 6.63 13.91 -3.12
CA GLU A 72 5.50 14.57 -3.81
C GLU A 72 4.14 13.96 -3.43
N ALA A 73 4.13 12.70 -2.99
CA ALA A 73 2.94 12.01 -2.52
C ALA A 73 2.52 12.39 -1.10
N GLY A 74 3.24 13.30 -0.43
CA GLY A 74 2.94 13.78 0.92
C GLY A 74 3.48 12.90 2.05
N ASN A 75 4.17 11.79 1.75
CA ASN A 75 4.80 10.94 2.77
C ASN A 75 6.27 11.29 2.97
N VAL A 76 6.71 11.25 4.23
CA VAL A 76 8.14 11.32 4.58
C VAL A 76 8.77 9.97 4.28
N LEU A 77 9.77 9.96 3.40
CA LEU A 77 10.57 8.80 3.06
C LEU A 77 11.75 8.73 4.03
N GLU A 78 11.55 7.92 5.06
CA GLU A 78 12.57 7.47 5.99
C GLU A 78 12.33 5.96 6.18
N MET A 79 13.22 5.14 5.62
CA MET A 79 13.02 3.69 5.61
C MET A 79 14.25 2.98 6.14
N ILE A 80 14.02 2.10 7.12
CA ILE A 80 15.02 1.23 7.70
C ILE A 80 14.69 -0.20 7.30
N SER A 81 15.66 -0.91 6.74
CA SER A 81 15.56 -2.32 6.41
C SER A 81 16.55 -3.14 7.22
N LEU A 82 16.08 -4.28 7.71
CA LEU A 82 16.93 -5.27 8.36
C LEU A 82 17.76 -5.99 7.30
N SER A 83 19.03 -6.25 7.63
CA SER A 83 20.04 -6.84 6.75
C SER A 83 20.53 -5.92 5.63
N HIS A 84 21.66 -6.31 5.02
CA HIS A 84 22.22 -5.64 3.86
C HIS A 84 21.25 -5.76 2.68
N LYS A 85 20.59 -4.66 2.34
CA LYS A 85 19.77 -4.52 1.14
C LYS A 85 20.26 -3.36 0.31
N SER A 86 20.27 -3.55 -1.01
CA SER A 86 20.52 -2.46 -1.94
C SER A 86 19.36 -1.45 -1.91
N PRO A 87 19.58 -0.19 -2.32
CA PRO A 87 18.51 0.80 -2.43
C PRO A 87 17.34 0.32 -3.31
N GLU A 88 17.65 -0.36 -4.42
CA GLU A 88 16.67 -0.91 -5.36
C GLU A 88 15.83 -2.01 -4.69
N GLU A 89 16.46 -2.87 -3.90
CA GLU A 89 15.79 -3.94 -3.16
C GLU A 89 14.88 -3.39 -2.05
N MET A 90 15.30 -2.33 -1.36
CA MET A 90 14.49 -1.67 -0.34
C MET A 90 13.21 -1.07 -0.94
N VAL A 91 13.32 -0.35 -2.06
CA VAL A 91 12.18 0.25 -2.77
C VAL A 91 11.27 -0.83 -3.36
N SER A 92 11.83 -1.85 -4.00
CA SER A 92 11.08 -2.97 -4.58
C SER A 92 10.29 -3.73 -3.50
N SER A 93 10.92 -4.01 -2.36
CA SER A 93 10.27 -4.66 -1.23
C SER A 93 9.11 -3.82 -0.69
N ALA A 94 9.29 -2.50 -0.56
CA ALA A 94 8.23 -1.60 -0.11
C ALA A 94 7.03 -1.59 -1.09
N HIS A 95 7.28 -1.57 -2.40
CA HIS A 95 6.21 -1.64 -3.41
C HIS A 95 5.46 -2.97 -3.36
N SER A 96 6.17 -4.09 -3.22
CA SER A 96 5.56 -5.43 -3.11
C SER A 96 4.68 -5.55 -1.87
N GLN A 97 5.16 -5.08 -0.72
CA GLN A 97 4.40 -5.06 0.53
C GLN A 97 3.14 -4.20 0.41
N ASN A 98 3.26 -3.00 -0.18
CA ASN A 98 2.12 -2.10 -0.41
C ASN A 98 1.09 -2.72 -1.36
N ASN A 99 1.54 -3.41 -2.41
CA ASN A 99 0.66 -4.11 -3.33
C ASN A 99 -0.10 -5.23 -2.62
N LEU A 100 0.61 -6.10 -1.89
CA LEU A 100 0.00 -7.19 -1.13
C LEU A 100 -1.02 -6.68 -0.12
N MET A 101 -0.65 -5.68 0.69
CA MET A 101 -1.54 -5.07 1.68
C MET A 101 -2.82 -4.54 1.03
N THR A 102 -2.69 -3.89 -0.13
CA THR A 102 -3.83 -3.38 -0.88
C THR A 102 -4.78 -4.50 -1.32
N TRP A 103 -4.24 -5.61 -1.86
CA TRP A 103 -5.05 -6.75 -2.27
C TRP A 103 -5.70 -7.46 -1.08
N LEU A 104 -5.00 -7.57 0.04
CA LEU A 104 -5.54 -8.14 1.28
C LEU A 104 -6.72 -7.34 1.80
N ILE A 105 -6.59 -6.01 1.90
CA ILE A 105 -7.68 -5.13 2.34
C ILE A 105 -8.88 -5.25 1.39
N ARG A 106 -8.64 -5.36 0.07
CA ARG A 106 -9.72 -5.54 -0.92
C ARG A 106 -10.41 -6.90 -0.81
N GLY A 107 -9.65 -7.98 -0.63
CA GLY A 107 -10.20 -9.31 -0.41
C GLY A 107 -11.00 -9.38 0.89
N ALA A 108 -10.47 -8.80 1.97
CA ALA A 108 -11.18 -8.68 3.25
C ALA A 108 -12.46 -7.85 3.11
N GLY A 109 -12.41 -6.72 2.39
CA GLY A 109 -13.58 -5.89 2.12
C GLY A 109 -14.67 -6.63 1.35
N LEU A 110 -14.30 -7.38 0.31
CA LEU A 110 -15.24 -8.22 -0.46
C LEU A 110 -15.88 -9.29 0.43
N PHE A 111 -15.08 -9.92 1.29
CA PHE A 111 -15.57 -10.95 2.20
C PHE A 111 -16.56 -10.36 3.23
N ILE A 112 -16.21 -9.24 3.86
CA ILE A 112 -17.09 -8.52 4.80
C ILE A 112 -18.38 -8.09 4.12
N ASN A 113 -18.30 -7.59 2.89
CA ASN A 113 -19.47 -7.18 2.11
C ASN A 113 -20.39 -8.36 1.80
N PHE A 114 -19.82 -9.51 1.42
CA PHE A 114 -20.58 -10.73 1.19
C PHE A 114 -21.29 -11.23 2.46
N LEU A 115 -20.60 -11.17 3.61
CA LEU A 115 -21.20 -11.50 4.91
C LEU A 115 -22.33 -10.53 5.25
N GLY A 116 -22.15 -9.23 5.00
CA GLY A 116 -23.18 -8.20 5.20
C GLY A 116 -24.46 -8.50 4.44
N PHE A 117 -24.36 -8.78 3.14
CA PHE A 117 -25.52 -9.16 2.32
C PHE A 117 -26.13 -10.49 2.76
N THR A 118 -25.30 -11.49 3.09
CA THR A 118 -25.80 -12.79 3.55
C THR A 118 -26.58 -12.66 4.87
N CYS A 119 -26.09 -11.84 5.80
CA CYS A 119 -26.78 -11.51 7.04
C CYS A 119 -28.11 -10.80 6.77
N LEU A 120 -28.11 -9.76 5.93
CA LEU A 120 -29.30 -9.00 5.58
C LEU A 120 -30.38 -9.89 4.95
N THR A 121 -30.03 -10.73 3.98
CA THR A 121 -31.02 -11.61 3.35
C THR A 121 -31.40 -12.79 4.25
N SER A 122 -30.54 -13.20 5.18
CA SER A 122 -30.93 -14.15 6.23
C SER A 122 -32.06 -13.60 7.10
N LEU A 123 -31.97 -12.34 7.51
CA LEU A 123 -33.02 -11.67 8.28
C LEU A 123 -34.35 -11.68 7.52
N ILE A 124 -34.34 -11.29 6.24
CA ILE A 124 -35.52 -11.26 5.39
C ILE A 124 -36.09 -12.67 5.17
N ARG A 125 -35.24 -13.68 4.96
CA ARG A 125 -35.67 -15.08 4.78
C ARG A 125 -36.39 -15.63 6.01
N THR A 126 -35.94 -15.30 7.22
CA THR A 126 -36.63 -15.71 8.45
C THR A 126 -38.05 -15.16 8.50
N LEU A 127 -38.28 -13.92 8.06
CA LEU A 127 -39.61 -13.30 8.03
C LEU A 127 -40.56 -13.96 7.01
N VAL A 128 -40.03 -14.54 5.93
CA VAL A 128 -40.83 -15.14 4.83
C VAL A 128 -40.97 -16.67 4.97
N SER A 129 -40.47 -17.24 6.07
CA SER A 129 -40.34 -18.70 6.29
C SER A 129 -41.65 -19.50 6.35
N TYR A 130 -42.81 -18.87 6.25
CA TYR A 130 -44.13 -19.50 6.36
C TYR A 130 -44.55 -20.35 5.15
N ILE A 131 -43.86 -20.25 4.00
CA ILE A 131 -44.21 -21.00 2.77
C ILE A 131 -43.14 -22.06 2.45
N PRO A 132 -43.40 -23.36 2.72
CA PRO A 132 -42.38 -24.41 2.66
C PRO A 132 -41.86 -24.75 1.26
N ILE A 133 -42.67 -24.56 0.20
CA ILE A 133 -42.32 -24.91 -1.19
C ILE A 133 -41.28 -23.95 -1.79
N ILE A 134 -41.28 -22.69 -1.35
CA ILE A 134 -40.41 -21.64 -1.90
C ILE A 134 -39.00 -21.69 -1.26
N ARG A 135 -38.84 -22.37 -0.12
CA ARG A 135 -37.65 -22.33 0.74
C ARG A 135 -36.35 -22.73 0.04
N GLU A 136 -36.34 -23.84 -0.69
CA GLU A 136 -35.10 -24.41 -1.25
C GLU A 136 -34.67 -23.71 -2.54
N LEU A 137 -35.63 -23.36 -3.41
CA LEU A 137 -35.35 -22.60 -4.63
C LEU A 137 -34.86 -21.18 -4.31
N VAL A 138 -35.40 -20.56 -3.26
CA VAL A 138 -34.97 -19.24 -2.79
C VAL A 138 -33.59 -19.29 -2.15
N TYR A 139 -33.20 -20.39 -1.49
CA TYR A 139 -31.90 -20.47 -0.83
C TYR A 139 -30.74 -20.36 -1.82
N ILE A 140 -30.81 -21.10 -2.94
CA ILE A 140 -29.78 -21.11 -3.98
C ILE A 140 -29.78 -19.78 -4.74
N SER A 141 -30.95 -19.31 -5.17
CA SER A 141 -31.07 -18.06 -5.95
C SER A 141 -30.62 -16.83 -5.16
N VAL A 142 -31.02 -16.72 -3.89
CA VAL A 142 -30.60 -15.61 -3.02
C VAL A 142 -29.11 -15.62 -2.78
N THR A 143 -28.49 -16.78 -2.57
CA THR A 143 -27.06 -16.86 -2.31
C THR A 143 -26.27 -16.41 -3.55
N SER A 144 -26.65 -16.88 -4.73
CA SER A 144 -26.06 -16.43 -6.00
C SER A 144 -26.26 -14.93 -6.24
N PHE A 145 -27.45 -14.40 -5.90
CA PHE A 145 -27.73 -12.98 -6.00
C PHE A 145 -26.85 -12.15 -5.06
N ASN A 146 -26.67 -12.59 -3.80
CA ASN A 146 -25.82 -11.91 -2.83
C ASN A 146 -24.35 -11.89 -3.25
N ILE A 147 -23.84 -12.98 -3.83
CA ILE A 147 -22.48 -13.01 -4.39
C ILE A 147 -22.36 -11.98 -5.51
N SER A 148 -23.30 -11.98 -6.46
CA SER A 148 -23.29 -11.04 -7.59
C SER A 148 -23.32 -9.59 -7.10
N LEU A 149 -24.22 -9.26 -6.17
CA LEU A 149 -24.33 -7.92 -5.62
C LEU A 149 -23.07 -7.49 -4.85
N SER A 150 -22.50 -8.42 -4.06
CA SER A 150 -21.27 -8.17 -3.32
C SER A 150 -20.08 -7.87 -4.25
N VAL A 151 -19.93 -8.67 -5.31
CA VAL A 151 -18.86 -8.48 -6.31
C VAL A 151 -19.04 -7.16 -7.05
N SER A 152 -20.26 -6.85 -7.52
CA SER A 152 -20.55 -5.58 -8.21
C SER A 152 -20.21 -4.37 -7.35
N LEU A 153 -20.63 -4.36 -6.08
CA LEU A 153 -20.34 -3.25 -5.17
C LEU A 153 -18.85 -3.13 -4.85
N SER A 154 -18.16 -4.27 -4.67
CA SER A 154 -16.71 -4.30 -4.45
C SER A 154 -15.95 -3.74 -5.66
N LEU A 155 -16.35 -4.09 -6.88
CA LEU A 155 -15.76 -3.58 -8.11
C LEU A 155 -15.93 -2.08 -8.25
N VAL A 156 -17.12 -1.54 -7.95
CA VAL A 156 -17.37 -0.09 -7.97
C VAL A 156 -16.48 0.62 -6.96
N THR A 157 -16.37 0.09 -5.75
CA THR A 157 -15.52 0.66 -4.69
C THR A 157 -14.05 0.67 -5.11
N ILE A 158 -13.57 -0.44 -5.69
CA ILE A 158 -12.20 -0.54 -6.21
C ILE A 158 -11.99 0.46 -7.35
N ALA A 159 -12.93 0.57 -8.29
CA ALA A 159 -12.84 1.50 -9.42
C ALA A 159 -12.75 2.96 -8.95
N LEU A 160 -13.62 3.37 -8.02
CA LEU A 160 -13.60 4.71 -7.42
C LEU A 160 -12.27 5.00 -6.73
N SER A 161 -11.72 4.03 -5.99
CA SER A 161 -10.41 4.13 -5.35
C SER A 161 -9.29 4.39 -6.38
N TRP A 162 -9.28 3.67 -7.51
CA TRP A 162 -8.27 3.90 -8.56
C TRP A 162 -8.41 5.27 -9.22
N ILE A 163 -9.63 5.76 -9.45
CA ILE A 163 -9.85 7.08 -10.06
C ILE A 163 -9.30 8.19 -9.17
N ILE A 164 -9.53 8.13 -7.86
CA ILE A 164 -9.12 9.18 -6.92
C ILE A 164 -7.61 9.15 -6.66
N TYR A 165 -7.04 7.97 -6.41
CA TYR A 165 -5.65 7.88 -5.92
C TYR A 165 -4.62 7.56 -7.01
N ARG A 166 -5.02 6.97 -8.15
CA ARG A 166 -4.11 6.47 -9.19
C ARG A 166 -4.75 6.54 -10.61
N PRO A 167 -5.01 7.74 -11.14
CA PRO A 167 -5.78 7.95 -12.37
C PRO A 167 -5.17 7.29 -13.62
N THR A 168 -3.85 7.10 -13.67
CA THR A 168 -3.16 6.42 -14.77
C THR A 168 -3.56 4.95 -14.92
N MET A 169 -3.77 4.25 -13.79
CA MET A 169 -4.24 2.86 -13.79
C MET A 169 -5.73 2.76 -14.12
N ALA A 170 -6.54 3.75 -13.74
CA ALA A 170 -7.93 3.80 -14.18
C ALA A 170 -8.03 3.97 -15.71
N LEU A 171 -7.20 4.83 -16.30
CA LEU A 171 -7.16 5.07 -17.74
C LEU A 171 -6.74 3.82 -18.52
N SER A 172 -5.75 3.06 -18.04
CA SER A 172 -5.32 1.83 -18.71
C SER A 172 -6.42 0.77 -18.72
N ILE A 173 -7.17 0.62 -17.62
CA ILE A 173 -8.32 -0.28 -17.54
C ILE A 173 -9.44 0.14 -18.52
N ILE A 174 -9.74 1.44 -18.60
CA ILE A 174 -10.74 1.98 -19.55
C ILE A 174 -10.30 1.75 -21.00
N ALA A 175 -9.03 2.02 -21.32
CA ALA A 175 -8.49 1.80 -22.66
C ALA A 175 -8.57 0.31 -23.06
N LEU A 176 -8.29 -0.59 -22.12
CA LEU A 176 -8.36 -2.03 -22.34
C LEU A 176 -9.81 -2.50 -22.55
N ALA A 177 -10.75 -1.99 -21.75
CA ALA A 177 -12.18 -2.23 -21.92
C ALA A 177 -12.72 -1.69 -23.27
N ALA A 178 -12.31 -0.48 -23.67
CA ALA A 178 -12.66 0.10 -24.97
C ALA A 178 -12.10 -0.74 -26.12
N GLY A 179 -10.87 -1.25 -26.00
CA GLY A 179 -10.26 -2.16 -26.97
C GLY A 179 -11.11 -3.42 -27.21
N PHE A 180 -11.60 -4.06 -26.15
CA PHE A 180 -12.48 -5.23 -26.27
C PHE A 180 -13.80 -4.95 -27.01
N ILE A 181 -14.33 -3.73 -26.92
CA ILE A 181 -15.59 -3.34 -27.59
C ILE A 181 -15.35 -2.89 -29.03
N ILE A 182 -14.26 -2.14 -29.27
CA ILE A 182 -13.97 -1.50 -30.56
C ILE A 182 -13.36 -2.49 -31.55
N ILE A 183 -12.40 -3.34 -31.14
CA ILE A 183 -11.70 -4.27 -32.04
C ILE A 183 -12.66 -5.21 -32.79
N PRO A 184 -13.66 -5.85 -32.15
CA PRO A 184 -14.62 -6.69 -32.86
C PRO A 184 -15.48 -5.89 -33.84
N ARG A 185 -15.88 -4.67 -33.49
CA ARG A 185 -16.71 -3.82 -34.36
C ARG A 185 -15.95 -3.33 -35.60
N LEU A 186 -14.66 -3.02 -35.45
CA LEU A 186 -13.80 -2.68 -36.59
C LEU A 186 -13.60 -3.87 -37.54
N ARG A 187 -13.51 -5.09 -37.02
CA ARG A 187 -13.40 -6.32 -37.83
C ARG A 187 -14.69 -6.64 -38.60
N ILE A 188 -15.86 -6.40 -38.01
CA ILE A 188 -17.15 -6.63 -38.67
C ILE A 188 -17.39 -5.63 -39.81
N SER A 189 -16.97 -4.36 -39.66
CA SER A 189 -17.10 -3.36 -40.73
C SER A 189 -16.19 -3.61 -41.94
N SER A 190 -15.05 -4.28 -41.76
CA SER A 190 -14.17 -4.65 -42.88
C SER A 190 -14.65 -5.84 -43.70
N ASP A 191 -15.60 -6.64 -43.18
CA ASP A 191 -16.13 -7.85 -43.83
C ASP A 191 -17.44 -7.61 -44.61
N LEU A 192 -17.90 -6.36 -44.77
CA LEU A 192 -19.05 -6.07 -45.64
C LEU A 192 -18.63 -6.20 -47.11
N PRO A 193 -19.18 -7.16 -47.89
CA PRO A 193 -18.91 -7.22 -49.32
C PRO A 193 -19.49 -5.97 -49.97
N SER A 194 -18.70 -5.33 -50.82
CA SER A 194 -19.12 -4.24 -51.71
C SER A 194 -20.11 -4.76 -52.77
N GLN A 195 -21.31 -5.15 -52.35
CA GLN A 195 -22.46 -5.44 -53.21
C GLN A 195 -23.12 -4.10 -53.56
N GLY A 196 -22.59 -3.42 -54.57
CA GLY A 196 -23.16 -2.14 -55.02
C GLY A 196 -22.34 -1.36 -56.03
N ARG A 197 -21.87 -1.99 -57.12
CA ARG A 197 -21.61 -1.28 -58.39
C ARG A 197 -21.40 -2.24 -59.55
N ARG A 198 -22.39 -2.29 -60.45
CA ARG A 198 -22.55 -2.99 -61.75
C ARG A 198 -23.92 -3.67 -61.66
N PHE A 199 -24.97 -3.28 -62.36
CA PHE A 199 -25.06 -2.89 -63.77
C PHE A 199 -26.31 -2.03 -63.96
N VAL A 200 -26.17 -0.85 -64.60
CA VAL A 200 -27.01 -0.38 -65.73
C VAL A 200 -26.08 0.46 -66.60
#